data_AF-A0A7Y5C1R2-F1
#
_entry.id   AF-A0A7Y5C1R2-F1
#
_cell.length_a   1.000
_cell.length_b   1.000
_cell.length_c   1.000
_cell.angle_alpha   90.00
_cell.angle_beta   90.00
_cell.angle_gamma   90.00
#
_symmetry.space_group_name_H-M   'P 1'
#
loop_
_entity.id
_entity.type
_entity.pdbx_description
1 polymer ?
#
loop_
_entity_poly.entity_id
_entity_poly.type
_entity_poly.pdbx_seq_one_letter_code
_entity_poly.pdbx_strand_id
1 'polypeptide(L)'
;MIVLKRTEDIDVFQVELALKLKTKQSPFISVLILAQEQEEVTANSLQQNLLTSLPVRACENLLKRLEQQGYLQKVQSNMFGYRQTYQNTFANYVLTDLGQQSATDKSFWIGEKGVYNVYISKTNLIEQRIIRTEKVERAEDNRNNNILVTPREIRQYENQILSINKTEVLIEDVEEKCFQLKSVNCNLEIQSNGNESVMKISKENQLLFQTDFEIEENSLQVELLLNCSEFEYDQDKKAILSEFNKDNLSFNRKVKILKPIFRRNQFNQVELESISHIPSNQENADLWYWELLYKNMNDYFLDENIFKDYTSELAKPILLHYKVKVPKRKELSEIFYERKDAFYQIAKLETIDYLNY
;
A
#
# COMPACT_ATOMS: atom_id res chain seq x y z
N MET A 1 1.05 -7.79 -11.63
CA MET A 1 1.36 -7.60 -10.21
C MET A 1 2.86 -7.39 -10.04
N ILE A 2 3.26 -6.26 -9.45
CA ILE A 2 4.65 -5.93 -9.12
C ILE A 2 4.85 -6.12 -7.62
N VAL A 3 5.99 -6.71 -7.22
CA VAL A 3 6.35 -6.91 -5.82
C VAL A 3 7.76 -6.41 -5.57
N LEU A 4 7.89 -5.38 -4.72
CA LEU A 4 9.17 -4.85 -4.26
C LEU A 4 9.45 -5.36 -2.85
N LYS A 5 10.68 -5.84 -2.61
CA LYS A 5 11.09 -6.38 -1.31
C LYS A 5 12.41 -5.75 -0.88
N ARG A 6 12.56 -5.44 0.41
CA ARG A 6 13.84 -5.08 1.03
C ARG A 6 13.86 -5.49 2.49
N THR A 7 15.05 -5.64 3.04
CA THR A 7 15.25 -5.76 4.48
C THR A 7 15.31 -4.37 5.11
N GLU A 8 14.84 -4.26 6.34
CA GLU A 8 14.88 -3.04 7.13
C GLU A 8 15.05 -3.36 8.61
N ASP A 9 15.85 -2.56 9.31
CA ASP A 9 15.98 -2.64 10.76
C ASP A 9 14.94 -1.76 11.44
N ILE A 10 14.17 -2.38 12.34
CA ILE A 10 13.12 -1.74 13.11
C ILE A 10 13.63 -1.55 14.52
N ASP A 11 13.62 -0.32 15.01
CA ASP A 11 14.01 -0.05 16.38
C ASP A 11 12.88 -0.44 17.33
N VAL A 12 13.24 -1.01 18.47
CA VAL A 12 12.27 -1.42 19.48
C VAL A 12 12.60 -0.70 20.77
N PHE A 13 11.62 0.01 21.31
CA PHE A 13 11.73 0.70 22.59
C PHE A 13 10.71 0.13 23.55
N GLN A 14 11.09 -0.07 24.80
CA GLN A 14 10.17 -0.41 25.85
C GLN A 14 9.83 0.86 26.64
N VAL A 15 8.55 1.25 26.61
CA VAL A 15 8.06 2.52 27.14
C VAL A 15 6.80 2.26 27.97
N GLU A 16 6.63 2.97 29.08
CA GLU A 16 5.34 3.02 29.76
C GLU A 16 4.40 3.99 29.03
N LEU A 17 3.24 3.49 28.61
CA LEU A 17 2.25 4.23 27.83
C LEU A 17 0.86 4.07 28.46
N ALA A 18 0.01 5.08 28.29
CA ALA A 18 -1.43 4.91 28.38
C ALA A 18 -2.00 4.83 26.96
N LEU A 19 -2.56 3.68 26.59
CA LEU A 19 -3.13 3.44 25.27
C LEU A 19 -4.63 3.22 25.36
N LYS A 20 -5.38 3.77 24.42
CA LYS A 20 -6.79 3.48 24.19
C LYS A 20 -6.93 2.73 22.87
N LEU A 21 -7.50 1.52 22.92
CA LEU A 21 -7.79 0.71 21.74
C LEU A 21 -9.27 0.81 21.40
N LYS A 22 -9.59 1.14 20.15
CA LYS A 22 -10.99 1.14 19.69
C LYS A 22 -11.45 -0.29 19.39
N THR A 23 -12.55 -0.71 19.99
CA THR A 23 -13.14 -2.05 19.80
C THR A 23 -14.63 -1.96 19.50
N LYS A 24 -15.16 -2.94 18.77
CA LYS A 24 -16.59 -3.12 18.51
C LYS A 24 -17.25 -4.16 19.42
N GLN A 25 -16.48 -4.81 20.30
CA GLN A 25 -16.95 -5.93 21.12
C GLN A 25 -17.18 -5.55 22.60
N SER A 26 -17.13 -4.26 22.93
CA SER A 26 -17.32 -3.83 24.31
C SER A 26 -18.80 -3.92 24.73
N PRO A 27 -19.13 -4.56 25.87
CA PRO A 27 -20.51 -4.61 26.37
C PRO A 27 -21.06 -3.23 26.76
N PHE A 28 -20.17 -2.24 26.94
CA PHE A 28 -20.58 -0.86 27.19
C PHE A 28 -21.25 -0.20 25.98
N ILE A 29 -21.03 -0.69 24.76
CA ILE A 29 -21.65 -0.15 23.55
C ILE A 29 -23.18 -0.23 23.66
N SER A 30 -23.72 -1.35 24.16
CA SER A 30 -25.16 -1.52 24.33
C SER A 30 -25.75 -0.55 25.36
N VAL A 31 -24.97 -0.17 26.38
CA VAL A 31 -25.38 0.85 27.37
C VAL A 31 -25.44 2.23 26.71
N LEU A 32 -24.49 2.56 25.84
CA LEU A 32 -24.47 3.83 25.11
C LEU A 32 -25.61 3.90 24.08
N ILE A 33 -25.91 2.81 23.38
CA ILE A 33 -27.05 2.71 22.45
C ILE A 33 -28.37 2.90 23.21
N LEU A 34 -28.53 2.26 24.38
CA LEU A 34 -29.72 2.45 25.21
C LEU A 34 -29.89 3.91 25.64
N ALA A 35 -28.79 4.58 26.01
CA ALA A 35 -28.82 6.01 26.35
C ALA A 35 -29.15 6.89 25.14
N GLN A 36 -28.75 6.49 23.92
CA GLN A 36 -29.12 7.18 22.68
C GLN A 36 -30.61 7.03 22.36
N GLU A 37 -31.16 5.84 22.55
CA GLU A 37 -32.58 5.53 22.31
C GLU A 37 -33.51 6.21 23.32
N GLN A 38 -33.08 6.35 24.58
CA GLN A 38 -33.89 6.88 25.67
C GLN A 38 -33.62 8.37 25.97
N GLU A 39 -32.66 8.99 25.27
CA GLU A 39 -32.10 10.33 25.50
C GLU A 39 -31.39 10.51 26.85
N GLU A 40 -31.92 9.91 27.92
CA GLU A 40 -31.31 9.80 29.25
C GLU A 40 -31.33 8.35 29.75
N VAL A 41 -30.29 7.94 30.48
CA VAL A 41 -30.21 6.62 31.11
C VAL A 41 -30.07 6.74 32.63
N THR A 42 -30.76 5.85 33.34
CA THR A 42 -30.69 5.72 34.81
C THR A 42 -30.28 4.30 35.19
N ALA A 43 -29.82 4.11 36.43
CA ALA A 43 -29.47 2.78 36.92
C ALA A 43 -30.67 1.80 36.87
N ASN A 44 -31.89 2.31 37.07
CA ASN A 44 -33.12 1.52 36.98
C ASN A 44 -33.45 1.14 35.53
N SER A 45 -33.37 2.10 34.59
CA SER A 45 -33.64 1.80 33.17
C SER A 45 -32.58 0.86 32.60
N LEU A 46 -31.32 0.97 33.01
CA LEU A 46 -30.26 0.04 32.63
C LEU A 46 -30.51 -1.38 33.16
N GLN A 47 -30.95 -1.51 34.42
CA GLN A 47 -31.30 -2.81 34.99
C GLN A 47 -32.49 -3.43 34.25
N GLN A 48 -33.58 -2.68 34.05
CA GLN A 48 -34.81 -3.21 33.48
C GLN A 48 -34.67 -3.63 32.01
N ASN A 49 -33.89 -2.88 31.22
CA ASN A 49 -33.84 -3.06 29.77
C ASN A 49 -32.65 -3.90 29.28
N LEU A 50 -31.56 -3.99 30.07
CA LEU A 50 -30.30 -4.56 29.57
C LEU A 50 -29.63 -5.51 30.57
N LEU A 51 -29.63 -5.17 31.86
CA LEU A 51 -28.89 -5.88 32.91
C LEU A 51 -29.83 -6.43 34.00
N THR A 52 -30.88 -7.16 33.60
CA THR A 52 -31.99 -7.59 34.48
C THR A 52 -31.56 -8.48 35.65
N SER A 53 -30.43 -9.18 35.51
CA SER A 53 -29.86 -10.04 36.55
C SER A 53 -28.95 -9.30 37.55
N LEU A 54 -28.60 -8.04 37.30
CA LEU A 54 -27.71 -7.27 38.17
C LEU A 54 -28.49 -6.38 39.16
N PRO A 55 -27.95 -6.12 40.36
CA PRO A 55 -28.55 -5.15 41.28
C PRO A 55 -28.40 -3.71 40.75
N VAL A 56 -29.39 -2.85 41.00
CA VAL A 56 -29.38 -1.42 40.60
C VAL A 56 -28.07 -0.71 40.97
N ARG A 57 -27.49 -1.03 42.13
CA ARG A 57 -26.21 -0.46 42.58
C ARG A 57 -25.03 -0.80 41.64
N ALA A 58 -25.02 -2.00 41.06
CA ALA A 58 -24.02 -2.38 40.07
C ALA A 58 -24.20 -1.60 38.75
N CYS A 59 -25.45 -1.40 38.32
CA CYS A 59 -25.79 -0.54 37.18
C CYS A 59 -25.36 0.92 37.43
N GLU A 60 -25.56 1.45 38.64
CA GLU A 60 -25.13 2.80 39.01
C GLU A 60 -23.61 2.95 38.95
N ASN A 61 -22.85 1.97 39.46
CA ASN A 61 -21.39 1.97 39.36
C ASN A 61 -20.91 1.92 37.91
N LEU A 62 -21.62 1.20 37.05
CA LEU A 62 -21.31 1.12 35.62
C LEU A 62 -21.51 2.47 34.94
N LEU A 63 -22.63 3.15 35.20
CA LEU A 63 -22.89 4.49 34.66
C LEU A 63 -21.86 5.53 35.16
N LYS A 64 -21.49 5.48 36.45
CA LYS A 64 -20.41 6.32 37.01
C LYS A 64 -19.06 6.06 36.33
N ARG A 65 -18.76 4.81 35.98
CA ARG A 65 -17.53 4.47 35.25
C ARG A 65 -17.55 5.07 33.84
N LEU A 66 -18.68 5.00 33.13
CA LEU A 66 -18.83 5.62 31.81
C LEU A 66 -18.79 7.15 31.86
N GLU A 67 -19.29 7.75 32.94
CA GLU A 67 -19.14 9.18 33.24
C GLU A 67 -17.65 9.55 33.43
N GLN A 68 -16.93 8.81 34.28
CA GLN A 68 -15.49 9.02 34.50
C GLN A 68 -14.65 8.88 33.23
N GLN A 69 -15.08 8.02 32.31
CA GLN A 69 -14.44 7.82 31.01
C GLN A 69 -14.87 8.86 29.96
N GLY A 70 -15.77 9.79 30.31
CA GLY A 70 -16.21 10.89 29.46
C GLY A 70 -17.25 10.51 28.40
N TYR A 71 -17.86 9.33 28.46
CA TYR A 71 -18.92 8.91 27.53
C TYR A 71 -20.31 9.39 27.96
N LEU A 72 -20.48 9.61 29.27
CA LEU A 72 -21.71 10.11 29.85
C LEU A 72 -21.43 11.37 30.67
N GLN A 73 -22.42 12.22 30.80
CA GLN A 73 -22.40 13.33 31.74
C GLN A 73 -23.64 13.27 32.61
N LYS A 74 -23.45 13.48 33.91
CA LYS A 74 -24.56 13.51 34.86
C LYS A 74 -25.33 14.82 34.73
N VAL A 75 -26.65 14.72 34.55
CA VAL A 75 -27.53 15.89 34.55
C VAL A 75 -27.75 16.30 36.01
N GLN A 76 -27.26 17.49 36.39
CA GLN A 76 -27.60 18.07 37.69
C GLN A 76 -29.00 18.68 37.61
N SER A 77 -29.94 18.10 38.35
CA SER A 77 -31.22 18.76 38.60
C SER A 77 -30.97 19.93 39.55
N ASN A 78 -30.91 21.15 39.01
CA ASN A 78 -31.01 22.38 39.80
C ASN A 78 -32.44 22.55 40.31
N MET A 79 -32.88 21.66 41.22
CA MET A 79 -34.10 21.89 41.98
C MET A 79 -33.75 22.85 43.12
N PHE A 80 -33.92 24.15 42.85
CA PHE A 80 -33.82 25.21 43.83
C PHE A 80 -34.72 24.94 45.03
N GLY A 81 -34.12 24.92 46.22
CA GLY A 81 -34.80 25.14 47.49
C GLY A 81 -35.64 23.98 47.99
N TYR A 82 -35.06 23.09 48.78
CA TYR A 82 -35.50 22.69 50.12
C TYR A 82 -34.54 21.60 50.61
N ARG A 83 -34.12 21.68 51.87
CA ARG A 83 -33.21 20.73 52.53
C ARG A 83 -33.64 19.29 52.26
N GLN A 84 -32.93 18.57 51.40
CA GLN A 84 -33.03 17.10 51.33
C GLN A 84 -31.95 16.49 52.21
N THR A 85 -32.37 16.14 53.42
CA THR A 85 -31.76 15.09 54.23
C THR A 85 -31.73 13.78 53.45
N TYR A 86 -30.54 13.21 53.28
CA TYR A 86 -30.23 11.81 52.97
C TYR A 86 -31.27 11.03 52.13
N GLN A 87 -31.12 11.03 50.80
CA GLN A 87 -31.40 9.87 49.96
C GLN A 87 -30.72 10.08 48.59
N ASN A 88 -30.04 9.03 48.10
CA ASN A 88 -29.39 8.98 46.79
C ASN A 88 -30.37 9.44 45.71
N THR A 89 -30.23 10.68 45.26
CA THR A 89 -30.98 11.22 44.14
C THR A 89 -30.60 10.38 42.92
N PHE A 90 -31.58 9.72 42.30
CA PHE A 90 -31.41 8.96 41.07
C PHE A 90 -30.70 9.86 40.06
N ALA A 91 -29.47 9.48 39.70
CA ALA A 91 -28.66 10.24 38.76
C ALA A 91 -29.12 9.88 37.34
N ASN A 92 -29.53 10.89 36.58
CA ASN A 92 -29.76 10.77 35.15
C ASN A 92 -28.46 11.09 34.43
N TYR A 93 -28.14 10.28 33.42
CA TYR A 93 -26.96 10.45 32.59
C TYR A 93 -27.37 10.64 31.14
N VAL A 94 -26.74 11.58 30.46
CA VAL A 94 -26.89 11.80 29.01
C VAL A 94 -25.57 11.56 28.31
N LEU A 95 -25.63 11.23 27.02
CA LEU A 95 -24.43 11.05 26.22
C LEU A 95 -23.67 12.38 26.08
N THR A 96 -22.35 12.31 26.17
CA THR A 96 -21.46 13.36 25.67
C THR A 96 -21.27 13.20 24.16
N ASP A 97 -20.56 14.13 23.50
CA ASP A 97 -20.22 13.98 22.08
C ASP A 97 -19.45 12.68 21.80
N LEU A 98 -18.50 12.31 22.68
CA LEU A 98 -17.77 11.05 22.61
C LEU A 98 -18.69 9.84 22.77
N GLY A 99 -19.64 9.92 23.71
CA GLY A 99 -20.69 8.92 23.91
C GLY A 99 -21.57 8.71 22.68
N GLN A 100 -22.03 9.82 22.09
CA GLN A 100 -22.89 9.82 20.90
C GLN A 100 -22.18 9.22 19.68
N GLN A 101 -20.92 9.62 19.45
CA GLN A 101 -20.09 9.04 18.39
C GLN A 101 -19.87 7.54 18.59
N SER A 102 -19.57 7.12 19.82
CA SER A 102 -19.33 5.71 20.16
C SER A 102 -20.58 4.83 19.99
N ALA A 103 -21.76 5.36 20.34
CA ALA A 103 -23.03 4.68 20.08
C ALA A 103 -23.32 4.55 18.58
N THR A 104 -23.10 5.63 17.81
CA THR A 104 -23.35 5.69 16.37
C THR A 104 -22.41 4.76 15.59
N ASP A 105 -21.11 4.83 15.90
CA ASP A 105 -20.06 4.01 15.28
C ASP A 105 -20.08 2.55 15.76
N LYS A 106 -20.87 2.26 16.80
CA LYS A 106 -20.90 0.98 17.53
C LYS A 106 -19.50 0.54 17.93
N SER A 107 -18.77 1.48 18.56
CA SER A 107 -17.38 1.28 18.96
C SER A 107 -17.12 1.88 20.34
N PHE A 108 -16.03 1.46 20.98
CA PHE A 108 -15.67 1.88 22.33
C PHE A 108 -14.16 1.89 22.50
N TRP A 109 -13.62 2.92 23.13
CA TRP A 109 -12.20 2.98 23.50
C TRP A 109 -11.96 2.33 24.84
N ILE A 110 -11.16 1.27 24.85
CA ILE A 110 -10.68 0.61 26.07
C ILE A 110 -9.29 1.15 26.38
N GLY A 111 -9.19 1.90 27.48
CA GLY A 111 -7.94 2.43 27.99
C GLY A 111 -7.20 1.41 28.85
N GLU A 112 -5.89 1.29 28.63
CA GLU A 112 -4.98 0.48 29.42
C GLU A 112 -3.65 1.24 29.59
N LYS A 113 -3.21 1.37 30.85
CA LYS A 113 -1.85 1.86 31.18
C LYS A 113 -0.95 0.66 31.44
N GLY A 114 0.27 0.70 30.93
CA GLY A 114 1.24 -0.36 31.14
C GLY A 114 2.52 -0.15 30.36
N VAL A 115 3.39 -1.15 30.41
CA VAL A 115 4.67 -1.15 29.69
C VAL A 115 4.46 -1.83 28.33
N TYR A 116 4.94 -1.17 27.27
CA TYR A 116 4.78 -1.62 25.89
C TYR A 116 6.13 -1.65 25.17
N ASN A 117 6.32 -2.69 24.35
CA ASN A 117 7.31 -2.67 23.28
C ASN A 117 6.71 -1.91 22.08
N VAL A 118 7.35 -0.82 21.70
CA VAL A 118 6.98 0.07 20.60
C VAL A 118 7.97 -0.15 19.46
N TYR A 119 7.45 -0.57 18.31
CA TYR A 119 8.23 -0.85 17.11
C TYR A 119 8.22 0.36 16.18
N ILE A 120 9.40 0.89 15.88
CA ILE A 120 9.61 2.12 15.12
C ILE A 120 10.30 1.79 13.79
N SER A 121 9.60 2.03 12.68
CA SER A 121 10.20 1.94 11.35
C SER A 121 10.93 3.24 10.99
N LYS A 122 12.02 3.08 10.23
CA LYS A 122 12.85 4.18 9.73
C LYS A 122 12.53 4.54 8.27
N THR A 123 11.66 3.77 7.63
CA THR A 123 11.28 3.99 6.24
C THR A 123 10.60 5.35 6.07
N ASN A 124 10.93 6.02 4.97
CA ASN A 124 10.23 7.22 4.51
C ASN A 124 8.96 6.87 3.69
N LEU A 125 8.62 5.59 3.59
CA LEU A 125 7.45 5.11 2.84
C LEU A 125 6.16 5.20 3.67
N ILE A 126 6.25 5.40 4.99
CA ILE A 126 5.08 5.61 5.85
C ILE A 126 5.23 6.90 6.63
N GLU A 127 4.12 7.61 6.79
CA GLU A 127 4.06 8.81 7.61
C GLU A 127 4.10 8.47 9.11
N GLN A 128 3.36 7.42 9.49
CA GLN A 128 3.33 6.91 10.86
C GLN A 128 4.51 5.96 11.10
N ARG A 129 5.46 6.36 11.97
CA ARG A 129 6.65 5.57 12.30
C ARG A 129 6.39 4.43 13.28
N ILE A 130 5.42 4.59 14.18
CA ILE A 130 4.99 3.50 15.07
C ILE A 130 4.21 2.49 14.25
N ILE A 131 4.74 1.28 14.11
CA ILE A 131 4.12 0.25 13.27
C ILE A 131 3.49 -0.89 14.09
N ARG A 132 3.83 -1.00 15.37
CA ARG A 132 3.25 -1.99 16.30
C ARG A 132 3.50 -1.53 17.73
N THR A 133 2.53 -1.83 18.60
CA THR A 133 2.67 -1.77 20.06
C THR A 133 2.31 -3.14 20.64
N GLU A 134 3.03 -3.57 21.66
CA GLU A 134 2.83 -4.88 22.29
C GLU A 134 3.02 -4.76 23.79
N LYS A 135 1.99 -5.10 24.57
CA LYS A 135 2.05 -5.01 26.01
C LYS A 135 3.00 -6.08 26.56
N VAL A 136 3.81 -5.69 27.54
CA VAL A 136 4.77 -6.57 28.21
C VAL A 136 4.41 -6.69 29.69
N GLU A 137 4.52 -7.89 30.25
CA GLU A 137 4.19 -8.13 31.67
C GLU A 137 5.28 -7.64 32.63
N ARG A 138 6.54 -7.60 32.17
CA ARG A 138 7.70 -7.19 32.98
C ARG A 138 8.51 -6.16 32.22
N ALA A 139 8.76 -5.04 32.90
CA ALA A 139 9.72 -4.06 32.44
C ALA A 139 11.15 -4.61 32.55
N GLU A 140 12.04 -4.11 31.69
CA GLU A 140 13.49 -4.25 31.83
C GLU A 140 13.96 -3.69 33.18
N ASP A 141 14.99 -4.32 33.75
CA ASP A 141 15.52 -3.92 35.06
C ASP A 141 16.31 -2.62 34.93
N ASN A 142 15.95 -1.61 35.73
CA ASN A 142 16.60 -0.29 35.81
C ASN A 142 18.09 -0.35 36.20
N ARG A 143 18.62 -1.53 36.54
CA ARG A 143 20.06 -1.77 36.74
C ARG A 143 20.86 -1.80 35.43
N ASN A 144 20.19 -1.95 34.29
CA ASN A 144 20.80 -1.82 32.98
C ASN A 144 20.94 -0.33 32.61
N ASN A 145 22.16 0.11 32.27
CA ASN A 145 22.48 1.50 31.86
C ASN A 145 21.84 1.97 30.54
N ASN A 146 20.82 1.28 30.03
CA ASN A 146 20.16 1.57 28.75
C ASN A 146 18.88 2.41 28.91
N ILE A 147 18.68 3.03 30.07
CA ILE A 147 17.61 4.00 30.28
C ILE A 147 17.94 5.26 29.50
N LEU A 148 17.03 5.63 28.60
CA LEU A 148 17.17 6.78 27.72
C LEU A 148 15.94 7.68 27.87
N VAL A 149 16.07 8.90 27.38
CA VAL A 149 14.93 9.79 27.17
C VAL A 149 14.11 9.22 26.01
N THR A 150 12.80 9.06 26.20
CA THR A 150 11.89 8.54 25.16
C THR A 150 12.03 9.37 23.88
N PRO A 151 12.33 8.73 22.73
CA PRO A 151 12.57 9.44 21.48
C PRO A 151 11.38 10.29 21.02
N ARG A 152 11.67 11.35 20.25
CA ARG A 152 10.62 12.22 19.67
C ARG A 152 9.72 11.46 18.72
N GLU A 153 10.26 10.44 18.06
CA GLU A 153 9.55 9.52 17.19
C GLU A 153 8.39 8.81 17.90
N ILE A 154 8.41 8.71 19.22
CA ILE A 154 7.32 8.16 20.04
C ILE A 154 6.50 9.30 20.66
N ARG A 155 7.17 10.25 21.32
CA ARG A 155 6.49 11.35 22.04
C ARG A 155 5.58 12.20 21.17
N GLN A 156 5.93 12.38 19.89
CA GLN A 156 5.10 13.17 18.96
C GLN A 156 3.69 12.61 18.77
N TYR A 157 3.47 11.33 19.08
CA TYR A 157 2.19 10.66 18.94
C TYR A 157 1.32 10.73 20.21
N GLU A 158 1.77 11.41 21.27
CA GLU A 158 0.94 11.70 22.44
C GLU A 158 -0.31 12.50 22.02
N ASN A 159 -1.47 12.07 22.49
CA ASN A 159 -2.80 12.53 22.10
C ASN A 159 -3.11 12.39 20.61
N GLN A 160 -2.45 11.48 19.88
CA GLN A 160 -2.74 11.17 18.48
C GLN A 160 -3.35 9.77 18.30
N ILE A 161 -4.22 9.65 17.30
CA ILE A 161 -4.80 8.37 16.87
C ILE A 161 -3.95 7.80 15.75
N LEU A 162 -3.53 6.56 15.93
CA LEU A 162 -2.73 5.77 15.01
C LEU A 162 -3.58 4.66 14.41
N SER A 163 -3.35 4.35 13.13
CA SER A 163 -3.91 3.14 12.51
C SER A 163 -2.83 2.08 12.47
N ILE A 164 -2.97 1.05 13.30
CA ILE A 164 -2.03 -0.07 13.38
C ILE A 164 -2.79 -1.33 12.99
N ASN A 165 -2.48 -1.92 11.84
CA ASN A 165 -3.16 -3.12 11.32
C ASN A 165 -4.69 -2.97 11.28
N LYS A 166 -5.18 -1.84 10.78
CA LYS A 166 -6.62 -1.48 10.72
C LYS A 166 -7.31 -1.34 12.09
N THR A 167 -6.53 -1.25 13.17
CA THR A 167 -7.03 -0.94 14.51
C THR A 167 -6.63 0.48 14.87
N GLU A 168 -7.59 1.28 15.34
CA GLU A 168 -7.32 2.63 15.83
C GLU A 168 -6.79 2.56 17.26
N VAL A 169 -5.62 3.17 17.48
CA VAL A 169 -4.90 3.21 18.75
C VAL A 169 -4.66 4.67 19.11
N LEU A 170 -5.23 5.15 20.19
CA LEU A 170 -4.94 6.46 20.75
C LEU A 170 -3.84 6.32 21.82
N ILE A 171 -2.75 7.07 21.68
CA ILE A 171 -1.74 7.17 22.73
C ILE A 171 -2.10 8.38 23.59
N GLU A 172 -2.53 8.17 24.82
CA GLU A 172 -2.95 9.27 25.72
C GLU A 172 -1.78 9.89 26.48
N ASP A 173 -0.83 9.06 26.90
CA ASP A 173 0.29 9.46 27.75
C ASP A 173 1.53 8.64 27.37
N VAL A 174 2.69 9.30 27.39
CA VAL A 174 3.99 8.72 27.02
C VAL A 174 4.99 9.06 28.12
N GLU A 175 5.49 8.05 28.81
CA GLU A 175 6.48 8.25 29.87
C GLU A 175 7.78 8.88 29.31
N GLU A 176 8.42 9.73 30.11
CA GLU A 176 9.61 10.45 29.67
C GLU A 176 10.83 9.55 29.43
N LYS A 177 10.89 8.40 30.11
CA LYS A 177 12.02 7.48 30.04
C LYS A 177 11.59 6.16 29.40
N CYS A 178 12.53 5.55 28.67
CA CYS A 178 12.35 4.27 28.02
C CYS A 178 13.63 3.43 28.07
N PHE A 179 13.50 2.17 27.69
CA PHE A 179 14.64 1.32 27.36
C PHE A 179 14.73 1.08 25.86
N GLN A 180 15.91 1.21 25.29
CA GLN A 180 16.16 0.75 23.92
C GLN A 180 16.48 -0.75 23.93
N LEU A 181 15.67 -1.53 23.22
CA LEU A 181 15.89 -2.95 22.99
C LEU A 181 16.70 -3.14 21.70
N LYS A 182 17.12 -4.39 21.44
CA LYS A 182 17.79 -4.72 20.17
C LYS A 182 16.83 -4.51 18.99
N SER A 183 17.31 -3.80 17.98
CA SER A 183 16.59 -3.64 16.73
C SER A 183 16.33 -5.00 16.07
N VAL A 184 15.23 -5.06 15.33
CA VAL A 184 14.72 -6.27 14.72
C VAL A 184 14.78 -6.13 13.21
N ASN A 185 15.47 -7.06 12.54
CA ASN A 185 15.50 -7.09 11.08
C ASN A 185 14.18 -7.66 10.54
N CYS A 186 13.55 -6.92 9.65
CA CYS A 186 12.25 -7.24 9.08
C CYS A 186 12.28 -7.12 7.54
N ASN A 187 11.34 -7.78 6.88
CA ASN A 187 11.11 -7.66 5.46
C ASN A 187 10.00 -6.63 5.21
N LEU A 188 10.33 -5.57 4.48
CA LEU A 188 9.35 -4.64 3.90
C LEU A 188 9.01 -5.11 2.49
N GLU A 189 7.71 -5.22 2.21
CA GLU A 189 7.17 -5.64 0.93
C GLU A 189 6.10 -4.66 0.45
N ILE A 190 6.22 -4.16 -0.78
CA ILE A 190 5.16 -3.42 -1.47
C ILE A 190 4.62 -4.33 -2.56
N GLN A 191 3.33 -4.63 -2.51
CA GLN A 191 2.62 -5.38 -3.53
C GLN A 191 1.70 -4.40 -4.27
N SER A 192 1.77 -4.37 -5.59
CA SER A 192 0.90 -3.55 -6.44
C SER A 192 0.22 -4.42 -7.49
N ASN A 193 -1.10 -4.34 -7.55
CA ASN A 193 -1.93 -5.11 -8.48
C ASN A 193 -3.06 -4.24 -9.03
N GLY A 194 -2.89 -3.76 -10.27
CA GLY A 194 -3.79 -2.79 -10.87
C GLY A 194 -3.84 -1.49 -10.06
N ASN A 195 -4.98 -1.21 -9.44
CA ASN A 195 -5.23 0.03 -8.71
C ASN A 195 -5.07 -0.13 -7.19
N GLU A 196 -4.81 -1.34 -6.71
CA GLU A 196 -4.64 -1.61 -5.29
C GLU A 196 -3.18 -1.91 -4.99
N SER A 197 -2.64 -1.20 -4.01
CA SER A 197 -1.30 -1.49 -3.48
C SER A 197 -1.33 -1.57 -1.96
N VAL A 198 -0.52 -2.47 -1.43
CA VAL A 198 -0.43 -2.73 0.01
C VAL A 198 1.04 -2.80 0.39
N MET A 199 1.38 -2.14 1.49
CA MET A 199 2.69 -2.26 2.12
C MET A 199 2.60 -3.15 3.35
N LYS A 200 3.53 -4.10 3.47
CA LYS A 200 3.62 -5.05 4.57
C LYS A 200 5.01 -5.02 5.17
N ILE A 201 5.07 -5.10 6.50
CA ILE A 201 6.30 -5.30 7.25
C ILE A 201 6.14 -6.58 8.05
N SER A 202 7.07 -7.52 7.87
CA SER A 202 7.00 -8.85 8.47
C SER A 202 8.35 -9.31 9.01
N LYS A 203 8.33 -10.16 10.03
CA LYS A 203 9.52 -10.84 10.57
C LYS A 203 9.21 -12.33 10.66
N GLU A 204 10.05 -13.18 10.08
CA GLU A 204 9.91 -14.65 10.19
C GLU A 204 8.48 -15.14 9.87
N ASN A 205 7.84 -14.57 8.84
CA ASN A 205 6.45 -14.80 8.42
C ASN A 205 5.36 -14.27 9.37
N GLN A 206 5.71 -13.63 10.48
CA GLN A 206 4.78 -12.88 11.32
C GLN A 206 4.57 -11.47 10.75
N LEU A 207 3.32 -11.11 10.47
CA LEU A 207 2.95 -9.75 10.09
C LEU A 207 3.10 -8.82 11.29
N LEU A 208 3.90 -7.76 11.14
CA LEU A 208 4.03 -6.70 12.13
C LEU A 208 3.12 -5.53 11.79
N PHE A 209 3.06 -5.17 10.51
CA PHE A 209 2.32 -4.02 10.04
C PHE A 209 1.82 -4.21 8.61
N GLN A 210 0.60 -3.74 8.35
CA GLN A 210 0.02 -3.65 7.02
C GLN A 210 -0.78 -2.35 6.88
N THR A 211 -0.56 -1.66 5.77
CA THR A 211 -1.36 -0.50 5.36
C THR A 211 -1.61 -0.54 3.86
N ASP A 212 -2.72 0.05 3.44
CA ASP A 212 -2.94 0.39 2.05
C ASP A 212 -1.90 1.45 1.64
N PHE A 213 -1.43 1.39 0.41
CA PHE A 213 -0.33 2.22 -0.09
C PHE A 213 -0.76 2.90 -1.39
N GLU A 214 -0.70 4.23 -1.41
CA GLU A 214 -1.21 5.02 -2.54
C GLU A 214 -0.21 5.04 -3.71
N ILE A 215 -0.25 3.97 -4.50
CA ILE A 215 0.44 3.86 -5.79
C ILE A 215 -0.28 2.86 -6.69
N GLU A 216 -0.45 3.18 -7.97
CA GLU A 216 -0.97 2.24 -8.97
C GLU A 216 0.18 1.42 -9.59
N GLU A 217 -0.13 0.22 -10.09
CA GLU A 217 0.87 -0.69 -10.67
C GLU A 217 1.59 -0.05 -11.86
N ASN A 218 0.85 0.66 -12.72
CA ASN A 218 1.43 1.35 -13.88
C ASN A 218 2.36 2.49 -13.46
N SER A 219 1.99 3.27 -12.44
CA SER A 219 2.82 4.35 -11.91
C SER A 219 4.10 3.80 -11.27
N LEU A 220 3.97 2.71 -10.50
CA LEU A 220 5.11 2.01 -9.92
C LEU A 220 6.06 1.50 -11.01
N GLN A 221 5.52 0.85 -12.06
CA GLN A 221 6.30 0.36 -13.18
C GLN A 221 7.09 1.49 -13.86
N VAL A 222 6.42 2.61 -14.18
CA VAL A 222 7.06 3.75 -14.85
C VAL A 222 8.17 4.35 -13.98
N GLU A 223 7.93 4.55 -12.67
CA GLU A 223 8.95 5.08 -11.76
C GLU A 223 10.18 4.15 -11.67
N LEU A 224 9.96 2.84 -11.62
CA LEU A 224 11.04 1.85 -11.60
C LEU A 224 11.87 1.88 -12.89
N LEU A 225 11.23 2.03 -14.05
CA LEU A 225 11.90 2.11 -15.35
C LEU A 225 12.69 3.43 -15.49
N LEU A 226 12.13 4.56 -15.05
CA LEU A 226 12.79 5.87 -15.09
C LEU A 226 14.03 5.94 -14.21
N ASN A 227 13.99 5.29 -13.04
CA ASN A 227 15.11 5.28 -12.09
C ASN A 227 16.14 4.19 -12.40
N CYS A 228 15.97 3.41 -13.48
CA CYS A 228 16.89 2.36 -13.87
C CYS A 228 18.05 2.93 -14.69
N SER A 229 19.29 2.58 -14.33
CA SER A 229 20.50 2.97 -15.09
C SER A 229 20.96 1.88 -16.06
N GLU A 230 20.30 0.72 -16.08
CA GLU A 230 20.70 -0.43 -16.89
C GLU A 230 20.25 -0.30 -18.36
N PHE A 231 19.30 0.60 -18.65
CA PHE A 231 18.75 0.87 -19.99
C PHE A 231 18.18 2.28 -20.06
N GLU A 232 17.94 2.77 -21.28
CA GLU A 232 17.32 4.07 -21.53
C GLU A 232 15.80 3.90 -21.69
N TYR A 233 15.02 4.55 -20.82
CA TYR A 233 13.56 4.57 -20.88
C TYR A 233 13.06 5.92 -21.36
N ASP A 234 12.28 5.93 -22.45
CA ASP A 234 11.66 7.11 -23.02
C ASP A 234 10.24 7.27 -22.46
N GLN A 235 10.02 8.33 -21.68
CA GLN A 235 8.75 8.57 -20.98
C GLN A 235 7.61 8.91 -21.95
N ASP A 236 7.89 9.63 -23.04
CA ASP A 236 6.89 10.06 -24.01
C ASP A 236 6.39 8.88 -24.83
N LYS A 237 7.33 8.01 -25.24
CA LYS A 237 7.03 6.78 -25.98
C LYS A 237 6.60 5.63 -25.08
N LYS A 238 6.78 5.77 -23.76
CA LYS A 238 6.49 4.76 -22.73
C LYS A 238 7.18 3.41 -23.00
N ALA A 239 8.43 3.46 -23.46
CA ALA A 239 9.15 2.28 -23.93
C ALA A 239 10.65 2.38 -23.64
N ILE A 240 11.30 1.21 -23.55
CA ILE A 240 12.75 1.10 -23.45
C ILE A 240 13.35 1.23 -24.86
N LEU A 241 14.32 2.14 -25.01
CA LEU A 241 15.10 2.30 -26.22
C LEU A 241 16.13 1.18 -26.32
N SER A 242 16.07 0.44 -27.43
CA SER A 242 16.87 -0.76 -27.63
C SER A 242 17.67 -0.68 -28.93
N GLU A 243 18.95 -1.02 -28.83
CA GLU A 243 19.81 -1.21 -30.00
C GLU A 243 19.36 -2.41 -30.84
N PHE A 244 19.68 -2.39 -32.13
CA PHE A 244 19.38 -3.49 -33.03
C PHE A 244 20.06 -4.79 -32.62
N ASN A 245 19.25 -5.82 -32.44
CA ASN A 245 19.71 -7.18 -32.23
C ASN A 245 18.91 -8.12 -33.13
N LYS A 246 19.57 -8.66 -34.15
CA LYS A 246 18.98 -9.61 -35.09
C LYS A 246 18.30 -10.79 -34.37
N ASP A 247 18.83 -11.24 -33.24
CA ASP A 247 18.35 -12.44 -32.54
C ASP A 247 17.15 -12.13 -31.61
N ASN A 248 16.88 -10.86 -31.33
CA ASN A 248 15.76 -10.45 -30.47
C ASN A 248 15.09 -9.16 -30.98
N LEU A 249 14.01 -9.35 -31.74
CA LEU A 249 13.18 -8.28 -32.32
C LEU A 249 11.81 -8.14 -31.63
N SER A 250 11.61 -8.76 -30.47
CA SER A 250 10.33 -8.67 -29.77
C SER A 250 10.11 -7.23 -29.27
N PHE A 251 8.94 -6.66 -29.51
CA PHE A 251 8.55 -5.36 -28.96
C PHE A 251 8.09 -5.46 -27.51
N ASN A 252 7.66 -6.63 -27.02
CA ASN A 252 7.27 -6.82 -25.63
C ASN A 252 8.21 -7.84 -24.98
N ARG A 253 8.86 -7.44 -23.89
CA ARG A 253 9.86 -8.27 -23.21
C ARG A 253 9.68 -8.22 -21.71
N LYS A 254 10.25 -9.24 -21.06
CA LYS A 254 10.49 -9.21 -19.62
C LYS A 254 11.73 -8.39 -19.34
N VAL A 255 11.67 -7.54 -18.33
CA VAL A 255 12.78 -6.69 -17.91
C VAL A 255 13.10 -7.00 -16.46
N LYS A 256 14.36 -7.33 -16.20
CA LYS A 256 14.88 -7.61 -14.87
C LYS A 256 15.70 -6.41 -14.43
N ILE A 257 15.30 -5.78 -13.34
CA ILE A 257 16.02 -4.65 -12.73
C ILE A 257 16.74 -5.20 -11.50
N LEU A 258 18.07 -5.11 -11.46
CA LEU A 258 18.87 -5.72 -10.38
C LEU A 258 18.76 -4.95 -9.07
N LYS A 259 18.70 -3.62 -9.15
CA LYS A 259 18.64 -2.72 -8.00
C LYS A 259 17.57 -1.64 -8.20
N PRO A 260 16.29 -2.01 -8.16
CA PRO A 260 15.20 -1.05 -8.34
C PRO A 260 15.24 0.05 -7.26
N ILE A 261 15.06 1.29 -7.69
CA ILE A 261 14.97 2.46 -6.81
C ILE A 261 13.55 3.03 -6.90
N PHE A 262 12.88 3.14 -5.77
CA PHE A 262 11.54 3.72 -5.65
C PHE A 262 11.48 4.66 -4.44
N ARG A 263 11.02 5.90 -4.64
CA ARG A 263 10.97 6.95 -3.60
C ARG A 263 12.25 7.04 -2.74
N ARG A 264 13.42 7.01 -3.38
CA ARG A 264 14.77 7.04 -2.76
C ARG A 264 15.17 5.80 -1.93
N ASN A 265 14.42 4.71 -2.06
CA ASN A 265 14.74 3.43 -1.44
C ASN A 265 15.23 2.44 -2.48
N GLN A 266 16.32 1.75 -2.16
CA GLN A 266 16.77 0.62 -2.96
C GLN A 266 16.04 -0.66 -2.49
N PHE A 267 15.59 -1.46 -3.45
CA PHE A 267 14.95 -2.74 -3.23
C PHE A 267 15.75 -3.88 -3.86
N ASN A 268 15.36 -5.11 -3.51
CA ASN A 268 15.84 -6.33 -4.15
C ASN A 268 15.36 -6.39 -5.60
N GLN A 269 16.04 -7.20 -6.40
CA GLN A 269 15.74 -7.40 -7.81
C GLN A 269 14.24 -7.65 -8.05
N VAL A 270 13.72 -7.00 -9.10
CA VAL A 270 12.33 -7.17 -9.57
C VAL A 270 12.33 -7.54 -11.05
N GLU A 271 11.34 -8.32 -11.46
CA GLU A 271 11.07 -8.63 -12.87
C GLU A 271 9.73 -8.00 -13.25
N LEU A 272 9.77 -7.23 -14.34
CA LEU A 272 8.62 -6.56 -14.93
C LEU A 272 8.23 -7.28 -16.22
N GLU A 273 6.94 -7.54 -16.36
CA GLU A 273 6.37 -8.27 -17.50
C GLU A 273 5.88 -7.30 -18.57
N SER A 274 5.88 -7.74 -19.83
CA SER A 274 5.24 -7.02 -20.95
C SER A 274 5.69 -5.56 -21.11
N ILE A 275 6.99 -5.30 -20.95
CA ILE A 275 7.55 -3.96 -21.16
C ILE A 275 7.77 -3.73 -22.65
N SER A 276 7.37 -2.55 -23.13
CA SER A 276 7.56 -2.12 -24.52
C SER A 276 9.02 -1.79 -24.78
N HIS A 277 9.57 -2.33 -25.86
CA HIS A 277 10.89 -2.07 -26.40
C HIS A 277 10.74 -1.54 -27.82
N ILE A 278 11.40 -0.43 -28.10
CA ILE A 278 11.40 0.19 -29.43
C ILE A 278 12.84 0.47 -29.87
N PRO A 279 13.07 0.66 -31.18
CA PRO A 279 14.39 1.04 -31.67
C PRO A 279 14.89 2.32 -30.99
N SER A 280 16.19 2.42 -30.68
CA SER A 280 16.72 3.61 -29.99
C SER A 280 16.65 4.87 -30.84
N ASN A 281 16.87 4.75 -32.14
CA ASN A 281 16.91 5.88 -33.08
C ASN A 281 16.38 5.46 -34.46
N GLN A 282 16.37 6.41 -35.40
CA GLN A 282 15.87 6.20 -36.76
C GLN A 282 16.66 5.14 -37.55
N GLU A 283 17.98 5.11 -37.41
CA GLU A 283 18.85 4.13 -38.09
C GLU A 283 18.57 2.71 -37.57
N ASN A 284 18.46 2.56 -36.25
CA ASN A 284 18.04 1.31 -35.62
C ASN A 284 16.61 0.92 -36.05
N ALA A 285 15.70 1.88 -36.21
CA ALA A 285 14.34 1.61 -36.65
C ALA A 285 14.30 0.98 -38.06
N ASP A 286 15.14 1.47 -38.97
CA ASP A 286 15.29 0.89 -40.29
C ASP A 286 15.86 -0.54 -40.20
N LEU A 287 16.95 -0.75 -39.45
CA LEU A 287 17.54 -2.09 -39.25
C LEU A 287 16.54 -3.10 -38.67
N TRP A 288 15.81 -2.70 -37.62
CA TRP A 288 14.75 -3.52 -37.03
C TRP A 288 13.69 -3.88 -38.06
N TYR A 289 13.24 -2.89 -38.84
CA TYR A 289 12.19 -3.10 -39.82
C TYR A 289 12.60 -4.08 -40.92
N TRP A 290 13.79 -3.94 -41.49
CA TRP A 290 14.29 -4.86 -42.52
C TRP A 290 14.42 -6.29 -42.01
N GLU A 291 14.93 -6.47 -40.80
CA GLU A 291 15.08 -7.80 -40.21
C GLU A 291 13.71 -8.43 -39.85
N LEU A 292 12.76 -7.62 -39.36
CA LEU A 292 11.39 -8.07 -39.11
C LEU A 292 10.70 -8.55 -40.39
N LEU A 293 10.86 -7.80 -41.49
CA LEU A 293 10.35 -8.21 -42.78
C LEU A 293 10.99 -9.52 -43.22
N TYR A 294 12.33 -9.63 -43.13
CA TYR A 294 13.06 -10.83 -43.54
C TYR A 294 12.62 -12.08 -42.76
N LYS A 295 12.48 -11.97 -41.44
CA LYS A 295 12.17 -13.11 -40.56
C LYS A 295 10.70 -13.54 -40.59
N ASN A 296 9.78 -12.61 -40.79
CA ASN A 296 8.34 -12.91 -40.72
C ASN A 296 7.71 -13.19 -42.10
N MET A 297 8.49 -13.11 -43.18
CA MET A 297 8.00 -13.30 -44.55
C MET A 297 7.64 -14.76 -44.83
N ASN A 298 6.43 -15.11 -44.42
CA ASN A 298 5.92 -16.47 -44.50
C ASN A 298 5.07 -16.71 -45.75
N ASP A 299 4.45 -15.67 -46.29
CA ASP A 299 3.47 -15.76 -47.37
C ASP A 299 4.02 -15.34 -48.74
N TYR A 300 3.29 -15.76 -49.78
CA TYR A 300 3.49 -15.32 -51.16
C TYR A 300 2.60 -14.11 -51.43
N PHE A 301 3.17 -13.06 -52.04
CA PHE A 301 2.43 -11.84 -52.34
C PHE A 301 2.00 -11.82 -53.80
N LEU A 302 0.68 -11.93 -54.04
CA LEU A 302 0.10 -12.00 -55.39
C LEU A 302 -0.29 -10.63 -55.97
N ASP A 303 -0.24 -9.57 -55.17
CA ASP A 303 -0.34 -8.19 -55.61
C ASP A 303 0.39 -7.23 -54.64
N GLU A 304 0.64 -6.00 -55.09
CA GLU A 304 1.38 -4.98 -54.33
C GLU A 304 0.57 -4.42 -53.15
N ASN A 305 -0.76 -4.48 -53.18
CA ASN A 305 -1.59 -3.99 -52.08
C ASN A 305 -1.49 -4.93 -50.88
N ILE A 306 -1.57 -6.25 -51.10
CA ILE A 306 -1.39 -7.26 -50.04
C ILE A 306 -0.01 -7.12 -49.40
N PHE A 307 1.04 -6.91 -50.20
CA PHE A 307 2.39 -6.68 -49.68
C PHE A 307 2.47 -5.38 -48.86
N LYS A 308 1.86 -4.30 -49.35
CA LYS A 308 1.83 -3.02 -48.63
C LYS A 308 1.09 -3.11 -47.30
N ASP A 309 -0.02 -3.84 -47.25
CA ASP A 309 -0.79 -4.05 -46.03
C ASP A 309 0.04 -4.88 -45.02
N TYR A 310 0.64 -5.99 -45.46
CA TYR A 310 1.53 -6.82 -44.64
C TYR A 310 2.71 -6.04 -44.06
N THR A 311 3.42 -5.28 -44.90
CA THR A 311 4.58 -4.49 -44.49
C THR A 311 4.20 -3.35 -43.55
N SER A 312 3.01 -2.75 -43.71
CA SER A 312 2.49 -1.71 -42.83
C SER A 312 2.07 -2.27 -41.47
N GLU A 313 1.41 -3.43 -41.44
CA GLU A 313 1.02 -4.12 -40.19
C GLU A 313 2.24 -4.46 -39.33
N LEU A 314 3.29 -5.04 -39.92
CA LEU A 314 4.53 -5.34 -39.20
C LEU A 314 5.26 -4.08 -38.73
N ALA A 315 5.18 -3.00 -39.50
CA ALA A 315 5.81 -1.73 -39.17
C ALA A 315 5.07 -0.95 -38.08
N LYS A 316 3.80 -1.25 -37.78
CA LYS A 316 2.96 -0.48 -36.84
C LYS A 316 3.68 -0.07 -35.55
N PRO A 317 4.35 -0.98 -34.81
CA PRO A 317 5.02 -0.59 -33.57
C PRO A 317 6.16 0.41 -33.76
N ILE A 318 6.81 0.39 -34.92
CA ILE A 318 7.92 1.29 -35.27
C ILE A 318 7.38 2.62 -35.80
N LEU A 319 6.37 2.58 -36.69
CA LEU A 319 5.77 3.75 -37.33
C LEU A 319 5.08 4.71 -36.35
N LEU A 320 4.68 4.22 -35.18
CA LEU A 320 4.17 5.06 -34.10
C LEU A 320 5.21 6.07 -33.60
N HIS A 321 6.50 5.79 -33.77
CA HIS A 321 7.59 6.57 -33.17
C HIS A 321 8.62 7.06 -34.18
N TYR A 322 8.76 6.39 -35.33
CA TYR A 322 9.80 6.64 -36.34
C TYR A 322 9.22 6.72 -37.75
N LYS A 323 9.86 7.50 -38.62
CA LYS A 323 9.44 7.62 -40.03
C LYS A 323 10.19 6.60 -40.86
N VAL A 324 9.62 5.40 -41.02
CA VAL A 324 10.24 4.33 -41.81
C VAL A 324 9.60 4.27 -43.20
N LYS A 325 10.42 4.16 -44.25
CA LYS A 325 9.92 4.00 -45.61
C LYS A 325 9.39 2.58 -45.79
N VAL A 326 8.11 2.46 -46.15
CA VAL A 326 7.56 1.17 -46.60
C VAL A 326 8.18 0.85 -47.96
N PRO A 327 8.97 -0.23 -48.09
CA PRO A 327 9.59 -0.61 -49.36
C PRO A 327 8.55 -1.03 -50.39
N LYS A 328 8.91 -0.94 -51.66
CA LYS A 328 8.24 -1.73 -52.70
C LYS A 328 8.82 -3.14 -52.75
N ARG A 329 8.04 -4.09 -53.26
CA ARG A 329 8.46 -5.50 -53.38
C ARG A 329 9.83 -5.69 -54.04
N LYS A 330 10.08 -4.99 -55.16
CA LYS A 330 11.35 -5.03 -55.90
C LYS A 330 12.53 -4.40 -55.15
N GLU A 331 12.29 -3.31 -54.43
CA GLU A 331 13.33 -2.69 -53.59
C GLU A 331 13.75 -3.64 -52.47
N LEU A 332 12.78 -4.37 -51.89
CA LEU A 332 13.06 -5.33 -50.83
C LEU A 332 13.78 -6.58 -51.35
N SER A 333 13.45 -7.06 -52.55
CA SER A 333 14.16 -8.21 -53.14
C SER A 333 15.62 -7.87 -53.40
N GLU A 334 15.93 -6.68 -53.94
CA GLU A 334 17.30 -6.17 -54.11
C GLU A 334 18.10 -6.17 -52.80
N ILE A 335 17.51 -5.67 -51.71
CA ILE A 335 18.14 -5.67 -50.38
C ILE A 335 18.40 -7.10 -49.89
N PHE A 336 17.48 -8.04 -50.16
CA PHE A 336 17.62 -9.42 -49.72
C PHE A 336 18.61 -10.24 -50.56
N TYR A 337 18.84 -9.89 -51.83
CA TYR A 337 19.86 -10.54 -52.68
C TYR A 337 21.27 -10.47 -52.09
N GLU A 338 21.56 -9.48 -51.25
CA GLU A 338 22.85 -9.36 -50.56
C GLU A 338 23.04 -10.43 -49.46
N ARG A 339 21.98 -11.14 -49.06
CA ARG A 339 22.00 -12.16 -48.01
C ARG A 339 22.10 -13.56 -48.59
N LYS A 340 23.06 -14.35 -48.07
CA LYS A 340 23.35 -15.71 -48.56
C LYS A 340 22.21 -16.72 -48.38
N ASP A 341 21.32 -16.48 -47.42
CA ASP A 341 20.23 -17.35 -47.00
C ASP A 341 18.84 -16.81 -47.36
N ALA A 342 18.74 -15.80 -48.21
CA ALA A 342 17.47 -15.16 -48.55
C ALA A 342 16.71 -15.79 -49.72
N PHE A 343 17.18 -16.92 -50.26
CA PHE A 343 16.61 -17.54 -51.46
C PHE A 343 15.09 -17.70 -51.39
N TYR A 344 14.56 -18.20 -50.27
CA TYR A 344 13.12 -18.41 -50.11
C TYR A 344 12.33 -17.10 -49.96
N GLN A 345 12.88 -16.10 -49.25
CA GLN A 345 12.26 -14.78 -49.11
C GLN A 345 12.22 -14.05 -50.46
N ILE A 346 13.30 -14.12 -51.23
CA ILE A 346 13.36 -13.57 -52.59
C ILE A 346 12.34 -14.24 -53.50
N ALA A 347 12.27 -15.57 -53.50
CA ALA A 347 11.28 -16.31 -54.30
C ALA A 347 9.83 -15.89 -53.96
N LYS A 348 9.51 -15.70 -52.67
CA LYS A 348 8.20 -15.21 -52.23
C LYS A 348 7.88 -13.81 -52.74
N LEU A 349 8.89 -12.93 -52.75
CA LEU A 349 8.75 -11.58 -53.31
C LEU A 349 8.59 -11.63 -54.83
N GLU A 350 9.28 -12.50 -55.55
CA GLU A 350 9.26 -12.52 -57.03
C GLU A 350 8.14 -13.36 -57.64
N THR A 351 7.35 -14.07 -56.83
CA THR A 351 6.32 -15.01 -57.30
C THR A 351 5.32 -14.39 -58.29
N ILE A 352 4.89 -13.16 -58.08
CA ILE A 352 3.99 -12.46 -59.00
C ILE A 352 4.61 -12.21 -60.38
N ASP A 353 5.93 -12.00 -60.44
CA ASP A 353 6.63 -11.79 -61.72
C ASP A 353 6.64 -13.09 -62.52
N TYR A 354 6.74 -14.24 -61.87
CA TYR A 354 6.68 -15.55 -62.54
C TYR A 354 5.28 -15.96 -62.97
N LEU A 355 4.23 -15.50 -62.30
CA LEU A 355 2.83 -15.87 -62.59
C LEU A 355 2.18 -15.02 -63.70
N ASN A 356 2.73 -13.84 -63.98
CA ASN A 356 2.19 -12.89 -64.97
C ASN A 356 2.94 -12.92 -66.32
N TYR A 357 3.83 -13.89 -66.53
CA TYR A 357 4.58 -14.08 -67.78
C TYR A 357 3.91 -15.07 -68.75
#